data_AF-A0A354Z4L6-F1
#
_entry.id   AF-A0A354Z4L6-F1
#
_cell.length_a   1.000
_cell.length_b   1.000
_cell.length_c   1.000
_cell.angle_alpha   90.00
_cell.angle_beta   90.00
_cell.angle_gamma   90.00
#
_symmetry.space_group_name_H-M   'P 1'
#
loop_
_entity.id
_entity.type
_entity.pdbx_description
1 polymer ?
#
loop_
_entity_poly.entity_id
_entity_poly.type
_entity_poly.pdbx_seq_one_letter_code
_entity_poly.pdbx_strand_id
1 'polypeptide(L)'
;MENAMKPVTAIFAGAGLLGVLLALSAASPVSAQLLSEQTAEDTTKAGMEAARTCTRCHDETSEYPVLSILKSRHAVMADGRTPFADRACATCHGASLAHMEAPADGAERAAPDIVFSSSGPTAKHDQNAVCMDCHKGSNRIHWQGSA
;
A
#
# COMPACT_ATOMS: atom_id res chain seq x y z
N MET A 1 -31.55 -21.22 54.05
CA MET A 1 -31.79 -20.67 55.39
C MET A 1 -30.52 -19.94 55.81
N GLU A 2 -30.59 -18.60 55.78
CA GLU A 2 -29.92 -17.66 56.70
C GLU A 2 -28.38 -17.80 56.81
N ASN A 3 -27.57 -16.90 56.26
CA ASN A 3 -27.12 -15.63 56.88
C ASN A 3 -25.79 -15.28 56.18
N ALA A 4 -25.27 -14.06 56.09
CA ALA A 4 -25.69 -12.74 56.50
C ALA A 4 -24.78 -11.75 55.75
N MET A 5 -25.40 -10.67 55.26
CA MET A 5 -24.75 -9.41 54.92
C MET A 5 -24.19 -8.77 56.21
N LYS A 6 -22.96 -8.25 56.19
CA LYS A 6 -22.55 -7.18 57.12
C LYS A 6 -21.66 -6.14 56.41
N PRO A 7 -22.00 -4.84 56.51
CA PRO A 7 -21.21 -3.75 55.97
C PRO A 7 -20.17 -3.28 57.00
N VAL A 8 -19.02 -2.81 56.53
CA VAL A 8 -18.11 -2.03 57.38
C VAL A 8 -17.74 -0.76 56.64
N THR A 9 -18.49 0.29 56.95
CA THR A 9 -18.09 1.68 56.79
C THR A 9 -17.04 2.00 57.86
N ALA A 10 -15.86 2.46 57.46
CA ALA A 10 -14.95 3.17 58.35
C ALA A 10 -14.30 4.31 57.55
N ILE A 11 -14.88 5.49 57.73
CA ILE A 11 -14.27 6.78 57.38
C ILE A 11 -13.17 7.01 58.40
N PHE A 12 -11.92 7.12 57.96
CA PHE A 12 -10.87 7.80 58.70
C PHE A 12 -10.23 8.84 57.79
N ALA A 13 -10.52 10.11 58.09
CA ALA A 13 -9.75 11.25 57.66
C ALA A 13 -8.38 11.21 58.37
N GLY A 14 -7.30 11.44 57.62
CA GLY A 14 -5.96 11.52 58.19
C GLY A 14 -4.91 11.79 57.13
N ALA A 15 -4.57 13.06 56.97
CA ALA A 15 -3.53 13.56 56.08
C ALA A 15 -2.13 13.02 56.44
N GLY A 16 -1.28 12.79 55.43
CA GLY A 16 0.17 12.72 55.66
C GLY A 16 0.97 11.90 54.65
N LEU A 17 1.81 12.61 53.89
CA LEU A 17 3.01 12.16 53.18
C LEU A 17 2.87 11.22 51.96
N LEU A 18 2.70 11.88 50.81
CA LEU A 18 3.66 11.87 49.69
C LEU A 18 4.59 10.64 49.58
N GLY A 19 4.23 9.73 48.67
CA GLY A 19 5.07 8.63 48.20
C GLY A 19 4.61 8.18 46.83
N VAL A 20 4.57 9.11 45.87
CA VAL A 20 4.21 8.84 44.47
C VAL A 20 5.30 7.95 43.85
N LEU A 21 5.05 6.64 43.82
CA LEU A 21 5.66 5.71 42.86
C LEU A 21 4.68 5.54 41.68
N LEU A 22 4.43 6.62 40.95
CA LEU A 22 3.96 6.53 39.58
C LEU A 22 5.21 6.43 38.70
N ALA A 23 5.66 5.21 38.45
CA ALA A 23 6.54 4.95 37.32
C ALA A 23 5.73 5.22 36.04
N LEU A 24 5.76 6.48 35.60
CA LEU A 24 5.17 6.91 34.35
C LEU A 24 6.02 6.30 33.23
N SER A 25 5.58 5.16 32.68
CA SER A 25 6.14 4.59 31.45
C SER A 25 5.95 5.58 30.31
N ALA A 26 6.93 6.47 30.13
CA ALA A 26 7.07 7.28 28.94
C ALA A 26 7.46 6.34 27.79
N ALA A 27 6.48 5.90 26.99
CA ALA A 27 6.76 5.35 25.67
C ALA A 27 7.50 6.43 24.87
N SER A 28 8.80 6.27 24.71
CA SER A 28 9.65 7.24 24.03
C SER A 28 9.29 7.30 22.54
N PRO A 29 9.27 8.50 21.92
CA PRO A 29 8.90 8.69 20.51
C PRO A 29 9.84 7.95 19.53
N VAL A 30 11.02 7.54 19.99
CA VAL A 30 12.03 6.80 19.23
C VAL A 30 11.47 5.49 18.63
N SER A 31 10.60 4.78 19.35
CA SER A 31 10.08 3.48 18.86
C SER A 31 9.10 3.62 17.68
N ALA A 32 8.36 4.73 17.60
CA ALA A 32 7.40 4.95 16.51
C ALA A 32 8.10 5.36 15.20
N GLN A 33 9.18 6.13 15.29
CA GLN A 33 9.97 6.55 14.12
C GLN A 33 10.71 5.38 13.48
N LEU A 34 11.39 4.56 14.29
CA LEU A 34 12.07 3.35 13.81
C LEU A 34 11.11 2.38 13.12
N LEU A 35 9.89 2.22 13.65
CA LEU A 35 8.87 1.38 13.03
C LEU A 35 8.41 1.97 11.69
N SER A 36 8.19 3.29 11.60
CA SER A 36 7.80 3.96 10.35
C SER A 36 8.86 3.84 9.27
N GLU A 37 10.13 4.08 9.58
CA GLU A 37 11.24 3.94 8.64
C GLU A 37 11.40 2.49 8.18
N GLN A 38 11.32 1.53 9.11
CA GLN A 38 11.40 0.12 8.77
C GLN A 38 10.25 -0.32 7.85
N THR A 39 9.01 0.12 8.11
CA THR A 39 7.88 -0.20 7.23
C THR A 39 8.02 0.43 5.84
N ALA A 40 8.60 1.62 5.72
CA ALA A 40 8.84 2.27 4.44
C ALA A 40 9.95 1.55 3.65
N GLU A 41 11.01 1.11 4.32
CA GLU A 41 12.08 0.30 3.72
C GLU A 41 11.54 -1.05 3.25
N ASP A 42 10.78 -1.76 4.09
CA ASP A 42 10.17 -3.05 3.76
C ASP A 42 9.22 -2.93 2.56
N THR A 43 8.40 -1.87 2.51
CA THR A 43 7.52 -1.57 1.38
C THR A 43 8.32 -1.36 0.11
N THR A 44 9.34 -0.49 0.16
CA THR A 44 10.21 -0.19 -0.98
C THR A 44 10.90 -1.45 -1.51
N LYS A 45 11.35 -2.31 -0.60
CA LYS A 45 11.97 -3.59 -0.94
C LYS A 45 10.98 -4.53 -1.64
N ALA A 46 9.75 -4.62 -1.14
CA ALA A 46 8.69 -5.40 -1.78
C ALA A 46 8.38 -4.89 -3.19
N GLY A 47 8.23 -3.57 -3.37
CA GLY A 47 8.03 -2.96 -4.68
C GLY A 47 9.19 -3.23 -5.64
N MET A 48 10.45 -3.15 -5.17
CA MET A 48 11.61 -3.45 -6.02
C MET A 48 11.59 -4.90 -6.52
N GLU A 49 11.19 -5.84 -5.66
CA GLU A 49 11.08 -7.24 -6.04
C GLU A 49 9.91 -7.49 -7.02
N ALA A 50 8.78 -6.82 -6.80
CA ALA A 50 7.66 -6.84 -7.74
C ALA A 50 8.08 -6.29 -9.12
N ALA A 51 8.79 -5.15 -9.16
CA ALA A 51 9.31 -4.59 -10.40
C ALA A 51 10.26 -5.55 -11.14
N ARG A 52 11.21 -6.16 -10.40
CA ARG A 52 12.16 -7.13 -10.96
C ARG A 52 11.46 -8.32 -11.60
N THR A 53 10.38 -8.79 -10.99
CA THR A 53 9.63 -9.92 -11.52
C THR A 53 9.08 -9.64 -12.92
N CYS A 54 8.56 -8.43 -13.15
CA CYS A 54 8.06 -8.01 -14.45
C CYS A 54 9.19 -7.78 -15.47
N THR A 55 10.29 -7.17 -15.05
CA THR A 55 11.43 -6.85 -15.94
C THR A 55 12.28 -8.06 -16.33
N ARG A 56 11.98 -9.27 -15.81
CA ARG A 56 12.58 -10.51 -16.33
C ARG A 56 12.18 -10.80 -17.78
N CYS A 57 11.02 -10.31 -18.21
CA CYS A 57 10.53 -10.46 -19.59
C CYS A 57 10.41 -9.11 -20.31
N HIS A 58 10.29 -8.00 -19.57
CA HIS A 58 10.14 -6.64 -20.08
C HIS A 58 11.35 -5.75 -19.74
N ASP A 59 12.54 -6.16 -20.15
CA ASP A 59 13.76 -5.36 -20.02
C ASP A 59 13.96 -4.37 -21.20
N GLU A 60 15.11 -3.70 -21.24
CA GLU A 60 15.49 -2.76 -22.30
C GLU A 60 15.66 -3.38 -23.68
N THR A 61 15.84 -4.71 -23.76
CA THR A 61 16.05 -5.46 -25.00
C THR A 61 14.81 -6.23 -25.45
N SER A 62 13.79 -6.33 -24.60
CA SER A 62 12.54 -7.01 -24.89
C SER A 62 11.79 -6.37 -26.07
N GLU A 63 10.94 -7.15 -26.74
CA GLU A 63 10.05 -6.68 -27.82
C GLU A 63 9.09 -5.57 -27.34
N TYR A 64 8.72 -5.61 -26.06
CA TYR A 64 7.85 -4.64 -25.41
C TYR A 64 8.56 -3.99 -24.22
N PRO A 65 9.51 -3.05 -24.46
CA PRO A 65 10.31 -2.47 -23.39
C PRO A 65 9.49 -1.50 -22.54
N VAL A 66 9.49 -1.70 -21.22
CA VAL A 66 8.66 -0.91 -20.28
C VAL A 66 9.46 0.03 -19.38
N LEU A 67 10.79 -0.02 -19.43
CA LEU A 67 11.66 0.67 -18.46
C LEU A 67 11.58 2.21 -18.52
N SER A 68 10.99 2.79 -19.56
CA SER A 68 10.76 4.24 -19.65
C SER A 68 9.87 4.76 -18.51
N ILE A 69 8.97 3.93 -17.96
CA ILE A 69 8.12 4.28 -16.81
C ILE A 69 8.95 4.66 -15.58
N LEU A 70 10.13 4.03 -15.41
CA LEU A 70 11.05 4.26 -14.29
C LEU A 70 11.67 5.66 -14.30
N LYS A 71 11.45 6.44 -15.37
CA LYS A 71 11.85 7.86 -15.46
C LYS A 71 10.71 8.83 -15.14
N SER A 72 9.51 8.32 -14.85
CA SER A 72 8.34 9.13 -14.52
C SER A 72 8.22 9.39 -13.02
N ARG A 73 7.36 10.36 -12.65
CA ARG A 73 7.02 10.62 -11.24
C ARG A 73 6.23 9.48 -10.59
N HIS A 74 5.60 8.62 -11.39
CA HIS A 74 4.82 7.51 -10.85
C HIS A 74 5.69 6.36 -10.35
N ALA A 75 6.93 6.23 -10.82
CA ALA A 75 7.81 5.10 -10.50
C ALA A 75 8.98 5.47 -9.57
N VAL A 76 8.79 6.47 -8.71
CA VAL A 76 9.81 6.91 -7.75
C VAL A 76 9.70 6.06 -6.49
N MET A 77 10.50 5.00 -6.40
CA MET A 77 10.48 4.04 -5.28
C MET A 77 10.67 4.70 -3.90
N ALA A 78 11.48 5.76 -3.83
CA ALA A 78 11.71 6.48 -2.58
C ALA A 78 10.57 7.42 -2.18
N ASP A 79 9.55 7.62 -3.03
CA ASP A 79 8.39 8.44 -2.73
C ASP A 79 7.21 7.53 -2.32
N GLY A 80 7.00 7.41 -1.01
CA GLY A 80 5.92 6.59 -0.44
C GLY A 80 4.50 7.07 -0.78
N ARG A 81 4.34 8.24 -1.41
CA ARG A 81 3.03 8.67 -1.97
C ARG A 81 2.73 7.99 -3.29
N THR A 82 3.74 7.37 -3.92
CA THR A 82 3.56 6.60 -5.14
C THR A 82 3.22 5.17 -4.75
N PRO A 83 2.05 4.63 -5.13
CA PRO A 83 1.75 3.22 -4.86
C PRO A 83 2.69 2.26 -5.60
N PHE A 84 3.44 2.77 -6.60
CA PHE A 84 4.49 2.03 -7.27
C PHE A 84 5.61 1.57 -6.32
N ALA A 85 5.88 2.32 -5.25
CA ALA A 85 6.85 1.89 -4.23
C ALA A 85 6.42 0.59 -3.51
N ASP A 86 5.12 0.28 -3.48
CA ASP A 86 4.56 -0.94 -2.88
C ASP A 86 4.35 -2.05 -3.93
N ARG A 87 3.63 -1.75 -5.02
CA ARG A 87 3.17 -2.77 -5.99
C ARG A 87 3.82 -2.67 -7.36
N ALA A 88 4.73 -1.73 -7.57
CA ALA A 88 5.42 -1.48 -8.84
C ALA A 88 4.45 -1.47 -10.03
N CYS A 89 4.73 -2.28 -11.06
CA CYS A 89 3.96 -2.38 -12.30
C CYS A 89 2.48 -2.71 -12.06
N ALA A 90 2.20 -3.57 -11.05
CA ALA A 90 0.84 -3.99 -10.70
C ALA A 90 -0.03 -2.84 -10.15
N THR A 91 0.59 -1.72 -9.74
CA THR A 91 -0.12 -0.50 -9.37
C THR A 91 -1.07 -0.05 -10.47
N CYS A 92 -0.64 -0.15 -11.72
CA CYS A 92 -1.43 0.27 -12.87
C CYS A 92 -2.00 -0.91 -13.66
N HIS A 93 -1.29 -2.03 -13.69
CA HIS A 93 -1.61 -3.17 -14.54
C HIS A 93 -2.44 -4.26 -13.85
N GLY A 94 -2.77 -4.10 -12.55
CA GLY A 94 -3.41 -5.16 -11.77
C GLY A 94 -2.44 -6.28 -11.41
N ALA A 95 -2.93 -7.33 -10.74
CA ALA A 95 -2.09 -8.43 -10.27
C ALA A 95 -1.45 -9.20 -11.44
N SER A 96 -2.13 -9.28 -12.58
CA SER A 96 -1.64 -9.83 -13.85
C SER A 96 -1.10 -11.26 -13.71
N LEU A 97 -1.69 -12.08 -12.84
CA LEU A 97 -1.17 -13.42 -12.52
C LEU A 97 -1.16 -14.33 -13.75
N ALA A 98 -2.24 -14.35 -14.53
CA ALA A 98 -2.31 -15.14 -15.76
C ALA A 98 -1.31 -14.68 -16.82
N HIS A 99 -0.99 -13.37 -16.88
CA HIS A 99 0.03 -12.84 -17.78
C HIS A 99 1.43 -13.32 -17.39
N MET A 100 1.69 -13.50 -16.10
CA MET A 100 2.98 -13.98 -15.59
C MET A 100 3.20 -15.48 -15.79
N GLU A 101 2.15 -16.22 -16.13
CA GLU A 101 2.22 -17.64 -16.42
C GLU A 101 2.77 -17.91 -17.83
N ALA A 102 3.40 -19.06 -18.00
CA ALA A 102 3.79 -19.51 -19.33
C ALA A 102 2.52 -19.85 -20.13
N PRO A 103 2.37 -19.36 -21.37
CA PRO A 103 1.26 -19.78 -22.21
C PRO A 103 1.38 -21.27 -22.52
N ALA A 104 0.25 -21.91 -22.80
CA ALA A 104 0.25 -23.25 -23.38
C ALA A 104 0.99 -23.25 -24.74
N ASP A 105 1.51 -24.41 -25.15
CA ASP A 105 2.25 -24.53 -26.40
C ASP A 105 1.42 -24.01 -27.60
N GLY A 106 1.99 -23.02 -28.31
CA GLY A 106 1.35 -22.39 -29.46
C GLY A 106 0.26 -21.37 -29.12
N ALA A 107 -0.01 -21.09 -27.85
CA ALA A 107 -0.92 -20.03 -27.42
C ALA A 107 -0.19 -18.70 -27.18
N GLU A 108 -0.91 -17.59 -27.36
CA GLU A 108 -0.43 -16.27 -26.99
C GLU A 108 -0.43 -16.12 -25.45
N ARG A 109 0.51 -15.34 -24.91
CA ARG A 109 0.52 -15.04 -23.49
C ARG A 109 -0.72 -14.21 -23.14
N ALA A 110 -1.35 -14.52 -22.01
CA ALA A 110 -2.48 -13.73 -21.53
C ALA A 110 -2.07 -12.25 -21.39
N ALA A 111 -2.99 -11.33 -21.69
CA ALA A 111 -2.74 -9.91 -21.48
C ALA A 111 -2.67 -9.58 -19.97
N PRO A 112 -1.98 -8.51 -19.57
CA PRO A 112 -2.12 -7.93 -18.23
C PRO A 112 -3.58 -7.63 -17.90
N ASP A 113 -3.93 -7.60 -16.60
CA ASP A 113 -5.33 -7.36 -16.18
C ASP A 113 -5.86 -6.01 -16.69
N ILE A 114 -4.99 -5.00 -16.71
CA ILE A 114 -5.26 -3.68 -17.30
C ILE A 114 -4.27 -3.41 -18.44
N VAL A 115 -4.81 -3.19 -19.64
CA VAL A 115 -4.08 -2.77 -20.83
C VAL A 115 -4.46 -1.35 -21.20
N PHE A 116 -3.49 -0.44 -21.16
CA PHE A 116 -3.67 0.94 -21.61
C PHE A 116 -3.49 1.05 -23.12
N SER A 117 -4.57 0.85 -23.87
CA SER A 117 -4.58 0.98 -25.33
C SER A 117 -5.92 1.52 -25.83
N SER A 118 -5.93 2.29 -26.92
CA SER A 118 -7.15 2.80 -27.59
C SER A 118 -8.05 1.67 -28.10
N SER A 119 -7.48 0.54 -28.52
CA SER A 119 -8.18 -0.60 -29.11
C SER A 119 -7.95 -1.92 -28.35
N GLY A 120 -7.54 -1.83 -27.07
CA GLY A 120 -7.24 -2.99 -26.22
C GLY A 120 -8.48 -3.64 -25.58
N PRO A 121 -8.29 -4.79 -24.89
CA PRO A 121 -9.37 -5.54 -24.26
C PRO A 121 -9.96 -4.85 -23.02
N THR A 122 -9.20 -3.99 -22.35
CA THR A 122 -9.67 -3.26 -21.16
C THR A 122 -10.54 -2.08 -21.58
N ALA A 123 -11.77 -2.00 -21.06
CA ALA A 123 -12.67 -0.89 -21.34
C ALA A 123 -12.07 0.45 -20.90
N LYS A 124 -12.43 1.54 -21.60
CA LYS A 124 -11.91 2.88 -21.30
C LYS A 124 -12.26 3.37 -19.91
N HIS A 125 -13.46 3.03 -19.46
CA HIS A 125 -13.89 3.25 -18.08
C HIS A 125 -12.91 2.63 -17.08
N ASP A 126 -12.46 1.39 -17.30
CA ASP A 126 -11.61 0.67 -16.36
C ASP A 126 -10.15 1.16 -16.41
N GLN A 127 -9.66 1.51 -17.60
CA GLN A 127 -8.36 2.21 -17.74
C GLN A 127 -8.38 3.54 -16.95
N ASN A 128 -9.46 4.31 -17.07
CA ASN A 128 -9.63 5.57 -16.36
C ASN A 128 -9.74 5.37 -14.84
N ALA A 129 -10.40 4.30 -14.39
CA ALA A 129 -10.57 3.99 -12.98
C ALA A 129 -9.23 3.85 -12.25
N VAL A 130 -8.23 3.22 -12.87
CA VAL A 130 -6.87 3.07 -12.30
C VAL A 130 -6.25 4.43 -11.97
N CYS A 131 -6.32 5.39 -12.90
CA CYS A 131 -5.83 6.74 -12.69
C CYS A 131 -6.60 7.43 -11.57
N MET A 132 -7.93 7.27 -11.61
CA MET A 132 -8.81 7.94 -10.68
C MET A 132 -8.70 7.36 -9.28
N ASP A 133 -8.31 6.11 -9.06
CA ASP A 133 -8.18 5.58 -7.70
C ASP A 133 -7.19 6.34 -6.81
N CYS A 134 -6.20 7.01 -7.40
CA CYS A 134 -5.31 7.93 -6.69
C CYS A 134 -5.60 9.41 -6.99
N HIS A 135 -6.07 9.76 -8.19
CA HIS A 135 -6.26 11.15 -8.64
C HIS A 135 -7.70 11.68 -8.54
N LYS A 136 -8.51 11.20 -7.59
CA LYS A 136 -9.86 11.74 -7.34
C LYS A 136 -9.79 13.21 -6.87
N GLY A 137 -10.61 14.07 -7.47
CA GLY A 137 -10.80 15.46 -7.03
C GLY A 137 -9.82 16.48 -7.64
N SER A 138 -9.52 17.55 -6.91
CA SER A 138 -8.72 18.69 -7.40
C SER A 138 -9.20 19.17 -8.78
N ASN A 139 -8.32 19.38 -9.77
CA ASN A 139 -8.74 19.82 -11.11
C ASN A 139 -9.32 18.67 -11.97
N ARG A 140 -9.66 17.51 -11.40
CA ARG A 140 -10.15 16.30 -12.12
C ARG A 140 -11.64 16.04 -11.81
N ILE A 141 -12.36 17.03 -11.29
CA ILE A 141 -13.79 16.94 -10.93
C ILE A 141 -14.74 16.68 -12.11
N HIS A 142 -14.29 16.93 -13.34
CA HIS A 142 -15.09 16.69 -14.55
C HIS A 142 -14.69 15.41 -15.29
N TRP A 143 -13.70 14.67 -14.81
CA TRP A 143 -13.16 13.48 -15.48
C TRP A 143 -14.22 12.38 -15.66
N GLN A 144 -15.12 12.21 -14.69
CA GLN A 144 -16.17 11.19 -14.73
C GLN A 144 -17.14 11.41 -15.90
N GLY A 145 -17.28 12.64 -16.39
CA GLY A 145 -18.14 12.99 -17.52
C GLY A 145 -17.41 13.07 -18.88
N SER A 146 -16.11 12.78 -18.95
CA SER A 146 -15.33 12.85 -20.21
C SER A 146 -15.19 11.52 -20.94
N ALA A 147 -15.75 10.45 -20.38
CA ALA A 147 -15.67 9.09 -20.93
C ALA A 147 -16.81 8.81 -21.92
#